data_AF-A0A7Z2JDL7-F1
#
_entry.id   AF-A0A7Z2JDL7-F1
#
_cell.length_a   1.000
_cell.length_b   1.000
_cell.length_c   1.000
_cell.angle_alpha   90.00
_cell.angle_beta   90.00
_cell.angle_gamma   90.00
#
_symmetry.space_group_name_H-M   'P 1'
#
loop_
_entity.id
_entity.type
_entity.pdbx_description
1 polymer ?
#
loop_
_entity_poly.entity_id
_entity_poly.type
_entity_poly.pdbx_seq_one_letter_code
_entity_poly.pdbx_strand_id
1 'polypeptide(L)'
;MLKILIPIFDRRGAAEAARHSVFLFSEHCVSEVEILEVLEDVAIERTSAFWSEEELREQSQRHLSRALSETCAILDNAGVPYTSHYMCGPFVRSVSRCVESGHADMVVVDASHLGMLRKLGMIMKVWRLRAAPVTLLH
;
A
#
# COMPACT_ATOMS: atom_id res chain seq x y z
N MET A 1 13.18 10.45 13.41
CA MET A 1 11.96 9.67 13.75
C MET A 1 11.52 8.99 12.47
N LEU A 2 10.98 7.77 12.55
CA LEU A 2 10.77 6.93 11.37
C LEU A 2 9.54 7.38 10.57
N LYS A 3 9.65 7.30 9.24
CA LYS A 3 8.53 7.44 8.31
C LYS A 3 8.18 6.07 7.72
N ILE A 4 6.92 5.67 7.85
CA ILE A 4 6.45 4.37 7.36
C ILE A 4 5.68 4.55 6.05
N LEU A 5 5.94 3.68 5.08
CA LEU A 5 5.14 3.55 3.87
C LEU A 5 4.22 2.33 3.97
N ILE A 6 2.91 2.52 3.81
CA ILE A 6 1.91 1.45 3.74
C ILE A 6 1.36 1.39 2.31
N PRO A 7 1.76 0.40 1.50
CA PRO A 7 1.18 0.22 0.19
C PRO A 7 -0.13 -0.57 0.26
N ILE A 8 -1.19 0.00 -0.31
CA ILE A 8 -2.50 -0.64 -0.51
C ILE A 8 -2.58 -1.13 -1.95
N PHE A 9 -2.62 -2.44 -2.14
CA PHE A 9 -2.59 -3.07 -3.47
C PHE A 9 -3.79 -4.01 -3.70
N ASP A 10 -4.72 -4.10 -2.75
CA ASP A 10 -5.98 -4.78 -2.97
C ASP A 10 -7.16 -4.15 -2.22
N ARG A 11 -8.35 -4.68 -2.52
CA ARG A 11 -9.64 -4.13 -2.08
C ARG A 11 -9.95 -4.34 -0.60
N ARG A 12 -9.14 -5.13 0.13
CA ARG A 12 -9.34 -5.36 1.56
C ARG A 12 -8.54 -4.38 2.42
N GLY A 13 -7.73 -3.52 1.80
CA GLY A 13 -6.99 -2.47 2.50
C GLY A 13 -5.76 -3.00 3.21
N ALA A 14 -5.28 -2.20 4.16
CA ALA A 14 -4.09 -2.49 4.94
C ALA A 14 -4.35 -2.24 6.43
N ALA A 15 -5.44 -2.81 6.95
CA ALA A 15 -5.91 -2.58 8.31
C ALA A 15 -4.90 -3.02 9.38
N GLU A 16 -4.22 -4.14 9.18
CA GLU A 16 -3.18 -4.59 10.13
C GLU A 16 -1.93 -3.70 10.04
N ALA A 17 -1.57 -3.23 8.85
CA ALA A 17 -0.50 -2.25 8.71
C ALA A 17 -0.83 -0.91 9.38
N ALA A 18 -2.07 -0.44 9.26
CA ALA A 18 -2.53 0.75 9.98
C ALA A 18 -2.48 0.54 11.50
N ARG A 19 -3.02 -0.56 12.02
CA ARG A 19 -2.98 -0.90 13.46
C ARG A 19 -1.55 -1.00 13.98
N HIS A 20 -0.66 -1.65 13.22
CA HIS A 20 0.75 -1.74 13.57
C HIS A 20 1.41 -0.36 13.58
N SER A 21 1.06 0.52 12.65
CA SER A 21 1.59 1.89 12.60
C SER A 21 1.07 2.75 13.75
N VAL A 22 -0.19 2.58 14.15
CA VAL A 22 -0.77 3.18 15.37
C VAL A 22 0.03 2.75 16.60
N PHE A 23 0.32 1.45 16.73
CA PHE A 23 1.13 0.93 17.83
C PHE A 23 2.54 1.54 17.84
N LEU A 24 3.20 1.61 16.70
CA LEU A 24 4.53 2.22 16.60
C LEU A 24 4.51 3.74 16.86
N PHE A 25 3.42 4.42 16.52
CA PHE A 25 3.22 5.84 16.83
C PHE A 25 3.02 6.06 18.32
N SER A 26 2.22 5.23 19.01
CA SER A 26 2.04 5.34 20.47
C SER A 26 3.35 5.10 21.24
N GLU A 27 4.23 4.24 20.72
CA GLU A 27 5.57 4.01 21.25
C GLU A 27 6.59 5.09 20.82
N HIS A 28 6.14 6.19 20.20
CA HIS A 28 6.96 7.32 19.72
C HIS A 28 8.06 6.91 18.72
N CYS A 29 7.92 5.75 18.07
CA CYS A 29 8.89 5.25 17.10
C CYS A 29 8.68 5.85 15.71
N VAL A 30 7.44 6.20 15.39
CA VAL A 30 7.02 6.69 14.07
C VAL A 30 6.51 8.12 14.19
N SER A 31 6.89 8.97 13.24
CA SER A 31 6.46 10.37 13.16
C SER A 31 5.34 10.59 12.16
N GLU A 32 5.31 9.83 11.07
CA GLU A 32 4.37 10.01 9.97
C GLU A 32 4.17 8.70 9.21
N VAL A 33 2.95 8.51 8.69
CA VAL A 33 2.59 7.39 7.82
C VAL A 33 2.30 7.91 6.41
N GLU A 34 2.97 7.37 5.42
CA GLU A 34 2.65 7.59 4.01
C GLU A 34 1.87 6.38 3.49
N ILE A 35 0.70 6.62 2.91
CA ILE A 35 -0.15 5.59 2.33
C ILE A 35 -0.04 5.67 0.81
N LEU A 36 0.30 4.55 0.18
CA LEU A 36 0.43 4.46 -1.26
C LEU A 36 -0.60 3.50 -1.84
N GLU A 37 -1.60 4.02 -2.52
CA GLU A 37 -2.47 3.18 -3.34
C GLU A 37 -1.73 2.75 -4.62
N VAL A 38 -1.57 1.45 -4.79
CA VAL A 38 -0.93 0.85 -5.95
C VAL A 38 -1.98 0.11 -6.77
N LEU A 39 -2.28 0.64 -7.96
CA LEU A 39 -3.06 -0.10 -8.95
C LEU A 39 -2.12 -0.87 -9.88
N GLU A 40 -2.08 -2.20 -9.73
CA GLU A 40 -1.33 -3.06 -10.65
C GLU A 40 -2.07 -3.23 -11.97
N ASP A 41 -1.35 -2.96 -13.06
CA ASP A 41 -1.83 -2.86 -14.44
C ASP A 41 -2.23 -4.20 -15.10
N VAL A 42 -2.42 -5.27 -14.33
CA VAL A 42 -2.64 -6.63 -14.87
C VAL A 42 -4.03 -6.77 -15.52
N ALA A 43 -4.94 -5.85 -15.23
CA ALA A 43 -6.28 -5.80 -15.82
C ALA A 43 -6.34 -5.03 -17.14
N ILE A 44 -5.44 -4.07 -17.41
CA ILE A 44 -5.52 -3.27 -18.64
C ILE A 44 -5.01 -4.07 -19.84
N GLU A 45 -4.01 -4.93 -19.68
CA GLU A 45 -3.46 -5.75 -20.79
C GLU A 45 -4.47 -6.70 -21.44
N ARG A 46 -5.51 -7.16 -20.72
CA ARG A 46 -6.50 -8.13 -21.24
C ARG A 46 -7.89 -7.55 -21.50
N THR A 47 -8.16 -6.32 -21.04
CA THR A 47 -9.48 -5.69 -21.12
C THR A 47 -9.48 -4.38 -21.92
N SER A 48 -8.30 -3.89 -22.32
CA SER A 48 -8.11 -2.71 -23.20
C SER A 48 -8.73 -2.84 -24.59
N ALA A 49 -9.12 -4.05 -25.01
CA ALA A 49 -9.84 -4.25 -26.27
C ALA A 49 -11.32 -3.79 -26.21
N PHE A 50 -11.88 -3.56 -25.02
CA PHE A 50 -13.32 -3.29 -24.85
C PHE A 50 -13.64 -2.07 -23.98
N TRP A 51 -12.67 -1.50 -23.26
CA TRP A 51 -12.88 -0.39 -22.33
C TRP A 51 -11.80 0.67 -22.52
N SER A 52 -12.18 1.94 -22.44
CA SER A 52 -11.23 3.04 -22.48
C SER A 52 -10.35 2.98 -21.23
N GLU A 53 -9.07 3.33 -21.37
CA GLU A 53 -8.10 3.34 -20.25
C GLU A 53 -8.62 4.16 -19.05
N GLU A 54 -9.39 5.21 -19.33
CA GLU A 54 -10.05 6.07 -18.36
C GLU A 54 -11.13 5.34 -17.54
N GLU A 55 -11.95 4.51 -18.17
CA GLU A 55 -13.06 3.78 -17.52
C GLU A 55 -12.54 2.66 -16.59
N LEU A 56 -11.48 1.96 -17.02
CA LEU A 56 -10.78 0.97 -16.20
C LEU A 56 -10.11 1.61 -14.98
N ARG A 57 -9.56 2.81 -15.17
CA ARG A 57 -8.94 3.61 -14.10
C ARG A 57 -9.99 4.05 -13.08
N GLU A 58 -11.11 4.59 -13.52
CA GLU A 58 -12.20 5.04 -12.64
C GLU A 58 -12.83 3.92 -11.82
N GLN A 59 -13.04 2.74 -12.42
CA GLN A 59 -13.65 1.62 -11.72
C GLN A 59 -12.68 0.99 -10.70
N SER A 60 -11.40 0.90 -11.04
CA SER A 60 -10.39 0.33 -10.15
C SER A 60 -10.05 1.28 -8.99
N GLN A 61 -10.00 2.59 -9.25
CA GLN A 61 -9.83 3.62 -8.23
C GLN A 61 -10.96 3.59 -7.19
N ARG A 62 -12.22 3.39 -7.60
CA ARG A 62 -13.35 3.32 -6.66
C ARG A 62 -13.23 2.19 -5.63
N HIS A 63 -12.66 1.05 -6.02
CA HIS A 63 -12.51 -0.08 -5.11
C HIS A 63 -11.33 0.04 -4.15
N LEU A 64 -10.19 0.54 -4.64
CA LEU A 64 -9.03 0.83 -3.79
C LEU A 64 -9.32 1.98 -2.83
N SER A 65 -10.04 3.02 -3.29
CA SER A 65 -10.41 4.18 -2.48
C SER A 65 -11.26 3.82 -1.26
N ARG A 66 -12.11 2.79 -1.33
CA ARG A 66 -12.81 2.27 -0.14
C ARG A 66 -11.83 1.64 0.85
N ALA A 67 -10.92 0.81 0.36
CA ALA A 67 -9.88 0.19 1.18
C ALA A 67 -8.95 1.23 1.82
N LEU A 68 -8.60 2.29 1.09
CA LEU A 68 -7.90 3.46 1.63
C LEU A 68 -8.73 4.15 2.71
N SER A 69 -10.01 4.42 2.46
CA SER A 69 -10.89 5.06 3.45
C SER A 69 -10.96 4.26 4.76
N GLU A 70 -11.06 2.93 4.68
CA GLU A 70 -11.06 2.06 5.87
C GLU A 70 -9.70 2.10 6.61
N THR A 71 -8.59 2.17 5.86
CA THR A 71 -7.24 2.27 6.43
C THR A 71 -7.00 3.64 7.09
N CYS A 72 -7.40 4.73 6.42
CA CYS A 72 -7.34 6.09 6.93
C CYS A 72 -8.18 6.25 8.20
N ALA A 73 -9.39 5.68 8.24
CA ALA A 73 -10.23 5.76 9.42
C ALA A 73 -9.56 5.16 10.68
N ILE A 74 -8.73 4.12 10.54
CA ILE A 74 -7.97 3.55 11.66
C ILE A 74 -6.91 4.56 12.16
N LEU A 75 -6.20 5.21 11.23
CA LEU A 75 -5.17 6.21 11.55
C LEU A 75 -5.78 7.49 12.13
N ASP A 76 -6.90 7.96 11.57
CA ASP A 76 -7.68 9.11 12.05
C ASP A 76 -8.12 8.90 13.50
N ASN A 77 -8.70 7.74 13.81
CA ASN A 77 -9.16 7.39 15.16
C ASN A 77 -8.02 7.38 16.20
N ALA A 78 -6.78 7.15 15.76
CA ALA A 78 -5.60 7.13 16.60
C ALA A 78 -4.83 8.47 16.60
N GLY A 79 -5.24 9.45 15.80
CA GLY A 79 -4.55 10.74 15.67
C GLY A 79 -3.17 10.64 15.02
N VAL A 80 -2.91 9.60 14.23
CA VAL A 80 -1.63 9.42 13.53
C VAL A 80 -1.61 10.33 12.30
N PRO A 81 -0.61 11.21 12.12
CA PRO A 81 -0.51 12.02 10.92
C PRO A 81 -0.16 11.14 9.72
N TYR A 82 -0.91 11.30 8.62
CA TYR A 82 -0.64 10.59 7.39
C TYR A 82 -0.80 11.43 6.13
N THR A 83 -0.09 11.02 5.08
CA THR A 83 -0.26 11.49 3.70
C THR A 83 -0.72 10.32 2.83
N SER A 84 -1.51 10.60 1.79
CA SER A 84 -1.96 9.57 0.85
C SER A 84 -1.68 9.96 -0.59
N HIS A 85 -1.16 9.02 -1.35
CA HIS A 85 -0.83 9.18 -2.76
C HIS A 85 -1.25 7.96 -3.56
N TYR A 86 -1.53 8.17 -4.85
CA TYR A 86 -1.92 7.12 -5.77
C TYR A 86 -0.85 6.94 -6.84
N MET A 87 -0.50 5.68 -7.15
CA MET A 87 0.38 5.32 -8.26
C MET A 87 -0.19 4.15 -9.07
N CYS A 88 -0.16 4.31 -10.39
CA CYS A 88 -0.46 3.23 -11.32
C CYS A 88 0.85 2.53 -11.75
N GLY A 89 0.83 1.20 -11.82
CA GLY A 89 1.93 0.41 -12.36
C GLY A 89 2.33 -0.78 -11.49
N PRO A 90 3.41 -1.49 -11.87
CA PRO A 90 3.85 -2.69 -11.16
C PRO A 90 4.23 -2.37 -9.70
N PHE A 91 3.75 -3.16 -8.74
CA PHE A 91 3.91 -2.89 -7.31
C PHE A 91 5.34 -2.59 -6.89
N VAL A 92 6.29 -3.43 -7.29
CA VAL A 92 7.71 -3.27 -6.95
C VAL A 92 8.23 -1.92 -7.42
N ARG A 93 7.89 -1.49 -8.64
CA ARG A 93 8.36 -0.22 -9.20
C ARG A 93 7.71 0.98 -8.53
N SER A 94 6.39 0.93 -8.29
CA SER A 94 5.66 2.02 -7.65
C SER A 94 6.14 2.24 -6.22
N VAL A 95 6.29 1.16 -5.44
CA VAL A 95 6.80 1.22 -4.06
C VAL A 95 8.25 1.70 -4.04
N SER A 96 9.13 1.16 -4.90
CA SER A 96 10.53 1.62 -4.97
C SER A 96 10.63 3.11 -5.27
N ARG A 97 9.85 3.62 -6.24
CA ARG A 97 9.87 5.03 -6.61
C ARG A 97 9.40 5.93 -5.47
N CYS A 98 8.36 5.52 -4.74
CA CYS A 98 7.85 6.25 -3.59
C CYS A 98 8.87 6.28 -2.44
N VAL A 99 9.50 5.14 -2.14
CA VAL A 99 10.60 5.05 -1.15
C VAL A 99 11.75 5.99 -1.52
N GLU A 100 12.16 5.99 -2.79
CA GLU A 100 13.25 6.85 -3.30
C GLU A 100 12.89 8.35 -3.27
N SER A 101 11.64 8.72 -3.49
CA SER A 101 11.20 10.13 -3.51
C SER A 101 10.83 10.70 -2.14
N GLY A 102 10.35 9.85 -1.23
CA GLY A 102 9.69 10.25 0.02
C GLY A 102 10.49 9.99 1.30
N HIS A 103 11.70 9.41 1.18
CA HIS A 103 12.53 8.95 2.29
C HIS A 103 11.75 8.12 3.32
N ALA A 104 10.96 7.14 2.86
CA ALA A 104 10.35 6.18 3.77
C ALA A 104 11.43 5.26 4.35
N ASP A 105 11.54 5.22 5.68
CA ASP A 105 12.55 4.42 6.38
C ASP A 105 12.18 2.93 6.38
N MET A 106 10.89 2.61 6.29
CA MET A 106 10.39 1.24 6.29
C MET A 106 9.09 1.13 5.50
N VAL A 107 8.90 -0.01 4.84
CA VAL A 107 7.65 -0.36 4.17
C VAL A 107 6.93 -1.42 4.99
N VAL A 108 5.66 -1.19 5.32
CA VAL A 108 4.82 -2.16 6.04
C VAL A 108 3.73 -2.67 5.10
N VAL A 109 3.83 -3.93 4.70
CA VAL A 109 2.91 -4.57 3.76
C VAL A 109 1.94 -5.44 4.55
N ASP A 110 0.64 -5.13 4.43
CA ASP A 110 -0.42 -5.97 4.96
C ASP A 110 -0.69 -7.14 4.01
N ALA A 111 -0.40 -8.35 4.48
CA ALA A 111 -0.70 -9.59 3.78
C ALA A 111 -1.70 -10.46 4.56
N SER A 112 -2.31 -9.96 5.64
CA SER A 112 -3.14 -10.75 6.56
C SER A 112 -4.30 -11.46 5.86
N HIS A 113 -4.95 -10.74 4.95
CA HIS A 113 -6.09 -11.19 4.16
C HIS A 113 -5.72 -11.94 2.87
N LEU A 114 -4.44 -12.11 2.57
CA LEU A 114 -4.00 -12.83 1.37
C LEU A 114 -4.06 -14.36 1.57
N GLY A 115 -4.54 -15.07 0.56
CA GLY A 115 -4.38 -16.52 0.48
C GLY A 115 -2.91 -16.93 0.30
N MET A 116 -2.56 -18.17 0.66
CA MET A 116 -1.18 -18.66 0.71
C MET A 116 -0.36 -18.43 -0.58
N LEU A 117 -0.97 -18.67 -1.75
CA LEU A 117 -0.31 -18.44 -3.05
C LEU A 117 -0.05 -16.95 -3.32
N ARG A 118 -1.01 -16.07 -2.98
CA ARG A 118 -0.84 -14.61 -3.13
C ARG A 118 0.20 -14.08 -2.14
N LYS A 119 0.27 -14.61 -0.92
CA LYS A 119 1.32 -14.31 0.06
C LYS A 119 2.70 -14.65 -0.47
N LEU A 120 2.88 -15.86 -1.01
CA LEU A 120 4.16 -16.27 -1.59
C LEU A 120 4.58 -15.33 -2.75
N GLY A 121 3.62 -14.96 -3.61
CA GLY A 121 3.85 -13.96 -4.64
C GLY A 121 4.28 -12.60 -4.09
N MET A 122 3.64 -12.12 -3.02
CA MET A 122 4.03 -10.87 -2.34
C MET A 122 5.42 -10.96 -1.72
N ILE A 123 5.76 -12.05 -1.04
CA ILE A 123 7.10 -12.28 -0.49
C ILE A 123 8.14 -12.18 -1.62
N MET A 124 7.89 -12.81 -2.76
CA MET A 124 8.80 -12.73 -3.92
C MET A 124 8.90 -11.31 -4.51
N LYS A 125 7.81 -10.53 -4.51
CA LYS A 125 7.83 -9.12 -4.96
C LYS A 125 8.59 -8.24 -3.98
N VAL A 126 8.31 -8.38 -2.69
CA VAL A 126 8.97 -7.66 -1.59
C VAL A 126 10.46 -7.99 -1.55
N TRP A 127 10.85 -9.24 -1.79
CA TRP A 127 12.27 -9.61 -1.82
C TRP A 127 13.05 -8.93 -2.95
N ARG A 128 12.35 -8.43 -3.99
CA ARG A 128 12.95 -7.61 -5.06
C ARG A 128 13.04 -6.12 -4.69
N LEU A 129 12.32 -5.66 -3.68
CA LEU A 129 12.48 -4.31 -3.12
C LEU A 129 13.78 -4.28 -2.31
N ARG A 130 14.83 -3.68 -2.88
CA ARG A 130 16.13 -3.51 -2.20
C ARG A 130 16.29 -2.16 -1.50
N ALA A 131 15.32 -1.26 -1.67
CA ALA A 131 15.46 0.16 -1.32
C ALA A 131 15.18 0.47 0.16
N ALA A 132 14.39 -0.34 0.87
CA ALA A 132 14.05 -0.14 2.27
C ALA A 132 13.76 -1.48 2.97
N PRO A 133 13.95 -1.57 4.30
CA PRO A 133 13.46 -2.71 5.08
C PRO A 133 11.94 -2.85 4.90
N VAL A 134 11.49 -4.08 4.68
CA VAL A 134 10.07 -4.39 4.49
C VAL A 134 9.59 -5.33 5.57
N THR A 135 8.54 -4.90 6.27
CA THR A 135 7.83 -5.69 7.27
C THR A 135 6.55 -6.21 6.64
N LEU A 136 6.40 -7.53 6.57
CA LEU A 136 5.20 -8.17 6.07
C LEU A 136 4.36 -8.65 7.25
N LEU A 137 3.14 -8.14 7.36
CA LEU A 137 2.19 -8.52 8.41
C LEU A 137 1.26 -9.62 7.90
N HIS A 138 0.95 -10.57 8.78
CA HIS A 138 0.02 -11.68 8.52
C HIS A 138 -1.04 -11.74 9.61
#